data_AF-K9RNE5-F1
#
_entry.id   AF-K9RNE5-F1
#
_cell.length_a   1.000
_cell.length_b   1.000
_cell.length_c   1.000
_cell.angle_alpha   90.00
_cell.angle_beta   90.00
_cell.angle_gamma   90.00
#
_symmetry.space_group_name_H-M   'P 1'
#
loop_
_entity.id
_entity.type
_entity.pdbx_description
1 polymer ?
#
loop_
_entity_poly.entity_id
_entity_poly.type
_entity_poly.pdbx_seq_one_letter_code
_entity_poly.pdbx_strand_id
1 'polypeptide(L)' 'MQLNGEQRELFHKSLLSAFPYISNLRQMVDFKLDKNLNAIAMGENHSDIVFKLIKWAEAEGKVEKLLTAARESNSGNLE' A
#
# COMPACT_ATOMS: atom_id res chain seq x y z
N MET A 1 9.14 -6.79 9.00
CA MET A 1 9.07 -7.97 8.10
C MET A 1 9.63 -7.60 6.75
N GLN A 2 10.47 -8.45 6.14
CA GLN A 2 10.86 -8.30 4.72
C GLN A 2 10.05 -9.27 3.88
N LEU A 3 9.47 -8.78 2.79
CA LEU A 3 8.71 -9.62 1.87
C LEU A 3 9.69 -10.23 0.87
N ASN A 4 9.53 -11.53 0.59
CA ASN A 4 10.22 -12.14 -0.54
C ASN A 4 9.63 -11.63 -1.88
N GLY A 5 10.25 -11.98 -3.01
CA GLY A 5 9.84 -11.49 -4.33
C GLY A 5 8.36 -11.79 -4.65
N GLU A 6 7.91 -13.01 -4.37
CA GLU A 6 6.55 -13.47 -4.64
C GLU A 6 5.51 -12.78 -3.74
N GLN A 7 5.81 -12.65 -2.44
CA GLN A 7 4.96 -11.94 -1.48
C GLN A 7 4.82 -10.47 -1.84
N ARG A 8 5.92 -9.83 -2.29
CA ARG A 8 5.89 -8.44 -2.74
C ARG A 8 5.00 -8.28 -3.97
N GLU A 9 5.10 -9.18 -4.94
CA GLU A 9 4.26 -9.16 -6.15
C GLU A 9 2.78 -9.36 -5.82
N LEU A 10 2.46 -10.37 -4.99
CA LEU A 10 1.10 -10.62 -4.55
C LEU A 10 0.53 -9.42 -3.82
N PHE A 11 1.30 -8.83 -2.89
CA PHE A 11 0.84 -7.67 -2.14
C PHE A 11 0.63 -6.45 -3.03
N HIS A 12 1.52 -6.24 -3.99
CA HIS A 12 1.41 -5.19 -4.99
C HIS A 12 0.13 -5.33 -5.83
N LYS A 13 -0.16 -6.53 -6.35
CA LYS A 13 -1.40 -6.83 -7.07
C LYS A 13 -2.64 -6.64 -6.20
N SER A 14 -2.61 -7.10 -4.94
CA SER A 14 -3.71 -6.93 -4.00
C SER A 14 -3.98 -5.46 -3.70
N LEU A 15 -2.94 -4.63 -3.50
CA LEU A 15 -3.11 -3.20 -3.27
C LEU A 15 -3.66 -2.48 -4.50
N LEU A 16 -3.19 -2.81 -5.70
CA LEU A 16 -3.74 -2.25 -6.94
C LEU A 16 -5.22 -2.61 -7.14
N SER A 17 -5.60 -3.84 -6.79
CA SER A 17 -6.99 -4.29 -6.88
C SER A 17 -7.88 -3.63 -5.83
N ALA A 18 -7.42 -3.54 -4.58
CA ALA A 18 -8.16 -2.92 -3.48
C ALA A 18 -8.28 -1.40 -3.63
N PHE A 19 -7.27 -0.76 -4.23
CA PHE A 19 -7.23 0.68 -4.47
C PHE A 19 -7.02 0.92 -5.96
N PRO A 20 -8.07 0.87 -6.80
CA PRO A 20 -7.93 1.14 -8.23
C PRO A 20 -7.57 2.61 -8.52
N TYR A 21 -7.95 3.52 -7.61
CA TYR A 21 -7.66 4.94 -7.71
C TYR A 21 -6.59 5.38 -6.71
N ILE A 22 -5.59 6.11 -7.21
CA ILE A 22 -4.49 6.64 -6.38
C ILE A 22 -4.98 7.53 -5.23
N SER A 23 -6.09 8.25 -5.44
CA SER A 23 -6.70 9.08 -4.41
C SER A 23 -7.19 8.26 -3.21
N ASN A 24 -7.64 7.02 -3.42
CA ASN A 24 -8.07 6.13 -2.34
C ASN A 24 -6.86 5.58 -1.58
N LEU A 25 -5.79 5.23 -2.31
CA LEU A 25 -4.52 4.83 -1.71
C LEU A 25 -3.94 5.97 -0.86
N ARG A 26 -3.96 7.20 -1.37
CA ARG A 26 -3.48 8.39 -0.65
C ARG A 26 -4.25 8.61 0.65
N GLN A 27 -5.58 8.54 0.60
CA GLN A 27 -6.42 8.66 1.80
C GLN A 27 -6.15 7.54 2.81
N MET A 28 -6.02 6.30 2.37
CA MET A 28 -5.69 5.19 3.28
C MET A 28 -4.33 5.42 3.96
N VAL A 29 -3.30 5.83 3.22
CA VAL A 29 -1.97 6.10 3.79
C VAL A 29 -1.99 7.30 4.75
N ASP A 30 -2.74 8.34 4.42
CA ASP A 30 -2.92 9.50 5.29
C ASP A 30 -3.66 9.10 6.59
N PHE A 31 -4.84 8.50 6.47
CA PHE A 31 -5.69 8.19 7.63
C PHE A 31 -5.16 7.05 8.50
N LYS A 32 -4.55 6.01 7.92
CA LYS A 32 -4.12 4.82 8.66
C LYS A 32 -2.65 4.84 9.03
N LEU A 33 -1.81 5.47 8.21
CA LEU A 33 -0.36 5.52 8.45
C LEU A 33 0.10 6.88 8.98
N ASP A 34 -0.75 7.92 8.98
CA ASP A 34 -0.40 9.30 9.34
C ASP A 34 0.78 9.80 8.49
N LYS A 35 0.69 9.53 7.18
CA LYS A 35 1.76 9.85 6.23
C LYS A 35 1.23 10.35 4.91
N ASN A 36 2.01 11.25 4.29
CA ASN A 36 1.71 11.72 2.96
C ASN A 36 2.26 10.75 1.90
N LEU A 37 1.37 10.15 1.11
CA LEU A 37 1.76 9.24 0.04
C LEU A 37 2.73 9.88 -0.96
N ASN A 38 2.56 11.16 -1.31
CA ASN A 38 3.45 11.83 -2.28
C ASN A 38 4.85 12.06 -1.73
N ALA A 39 4.99 12.22 -0.41
CA ALA A 39 6.29 12.34 0.24
C ALA A 39 7.05 11.00 0.30
N ILE A 40 6.31 9.88 0.27
CA ILE A 40 6.87 8.53 0.38
C ILE A 40 7.11 7.90 -0.99
N ALA A 41 6.09 7.94 -1.83
CA ALA A 41 6.01 7.23 -3.09
C ALA A 41 5.58 8.20 -4.19
N MET A 42 6.54 8.99 -4.65
CA MET A 42 6.46 9.72 -5.90
C MET A 42 6.72 8.74 -7.06
N GLY A 43 5.87 8.75 -8.07
CA GLY A 43 6.00 7.88 -9.22
C GLY A 43 5.25 8.37 -10.44
N GLU A 44 5.56 7.74 -11.56
CA GLU A 44 5.04 8.09 -12.89
C GLU A 44 3.64 7.52 -13.10
N ASN A 45 3.36 6.35 -12.50
CA ASN A 45 2.12 5.61 -12.67
C ASN A 45 1.68 4.98 -11.35
N HIS A 46 0.39 4.65 -11.23
CA HIS A 46 -0.20 4.07 -10.01
C HIS A 46 0.54 2.79 -9.55
N SER A 47 0.85 1.90 -10.50
CA SER A 47 1.62 0.68 -10.22
C SER A 47 2.98 0.95 -9.57
N ASP A 48 3.74 1.92 -10.11
CA ASP A 48 5.04 2.31 -9.56
C ASP A 48 4.90 2.91 -8.14
N ILE A 49 3.85 3.70 -7.91
CA ILE A 49 3.57 4.33 -6.62
C ILE A 49 3.24 3.26 -5.55
N VAL A 50 2.43 2.26 -5.89
CA VAL A 50 2.16 1.12 -4.98
C VAL A 50 3.45 0.36 -4.67
N PHE A 51 4.28 0.11 -5.68
CA PHE A 51 5.54 -0.61 -5.47
C PHE A 51 6.49 0.15 -4.54
N LYS A 52 6.66 1.46 -4.76
CA LYS A 52 7.48 2.33 -3.91
C LYS A 52 6.93 2.42 -2.49
N LEU A 53 5.61 2.48 -2.32
CA LEU A 53 4.98 2.44 -1.00
C LEU A 53 5.30 1.15 -0.24
N ILE A 54 5.26 -0.01 -0.91
CA ILE A 54 5.64 -1.29 -0.30
C ILE A 54 7.12 -1.28 0.09
N LYS A 55 8.01 -0.80 -0.79
CA LYS A 55 9.45 -0.71 -0.51
C LYS A 55 9.75 0.20 0.68
N TRP A 56 9.05 1.32 0.80
CA TRP A 56 9.14 2.20 1.97
C TRP A 56 8.64 1.49 3.23
N ALA A 57 7.51 0.79 3.15
CA ALA A 57 6.98 0.05 4.29
C ALA A 57 7.94 -1.07 4.75
N GLU A 58 8.65 -1.72 3.83
CA GLU A 58 9.71 -2.68 4.15
C GLU A 58 10.90 -2.01 4.85
N ALA A 59 11.36 -0.87 4.35
CA ALA A 59 12.48 -0.13 4.92
C ALA A 59 12.17 0.39 6.34
N GLU A 60 10.94 0.82 6.58
CA GLU A 60 10.47 1.36 7.86
C GLU A 60 9.96 0.28 8.83
N GLY A 61 9.94 -0.99 8.42
CA GLY A 61 9.34 -2.07 9.21
C GLY A 61 7.82 -1.96 9.38
N LYS A 62 7.14 -1.17 8.53
CA LYS A 62 5.69 -0.88 8.57
C LYS A 62 4.85 -1.76 7.64
N VAL A 63 5.42 -2.82 7.07
CA VAL A 63 4.71 -3.75 6.16
C VAL A 63 3.42 -4.27 6.77
N GLU A 64 3.45 -4.72 8.03
CA GLU A 64 2.27 -5.24 8.72
C GLU A 64 1.21 -4.16 8.91
N LYS A 65 1.62 -2.94 9.27
CA LYS A 65 0.72 -1.80 9.40
C LYS A 65 0.05 -1.45 8.07
N LEU A 66 0.81 -1.46 6.97
CA LEU A 66 0.28 -1.23 5.62
C LEU A 66 -0.70 -2.34 5.21
N LEU A 67 -0.39 -3.60 5.51
CA LEU A 67 -1.25 -4.74 5.21
C LEU A 67 -2.57 -4.67 5.98
N THR A 68 -2.52 -4.38 7.28
CA THR A 68 -3.71 -4.21 8.12
C THR A 68 -4.54 -3.03 7.65
N ALA A 69 -3.92 -1.87 7.39
CA ALA A 69 -4.61 -0.70 6.87
C ALA A 69 -5.32 -1.00 5.54
N ALA A 70 -4.64 -1.70 4.62
CA ALA A 70 -5.23 -2.12 3.36
C ALA A 70 -6.42 -3.07 3.54
N ARG A 71 -6.33 -4.03 4.47
CA ARG A 71 -7.42 -4.95 4.80
C ARG A 71 -8.63 -4.23 5.39
N GLU A 72 -8.42 -3.34 6.36
CA GLU A 72 -9.50 -2.59 7.00
C GLU A 72 -10.20 -1.66 5.99
N SER A 73 -9.44 -0.99 5.13
CA SER A 73 -10.01 -0.13 4.08
C SER A 73 -10.71 -0.91 2.97
N ASN A 74 -10.34 -2.18 2.75
CA ASN A 74 -10.93 -3.07 1.76
C ASN A 74 -11.99 -4.03 2.35
N SER A 75 -12.41 -3.84 3.61
CA SER A 75 -13.42 -4.69 4.26
C SER A 75 -14.85 -4.49 3.71
N GLY A 76 -15.00 -3.85 2.55
CA GLY A 76 -16.22 -3.87 1.75
C GLY A 76 -16.40 -5.14 0.89
N ASN A 77 -15.54 -6.16 1.04
CA ASN A 77 -15.66 -7.42 0.30
C ASN A 77 -15.41 -8.68 1.15
N LEU A 78 -15.82 -8.67 2.42
CA LEU A 78 -15.96 -9.87 3.24
C LEU A 78 -17.36 -9.91 3.86
N GLU A 79 -18.36 -10.05 3.01
CA GLU A 79 -19.55 -10.87 3.32
C GLU A 79 -19.54 -12.09 2.38
#